data_AF-A0AB39WKH4-F1
#
_entry.id   AF-A0AB39WKH4-F1
#
_cell.length_a   1.000
_cell.length_b   1.000
_cell.length_c   1.000
_cell.angle_alpha   90.00
_cell.angle_beta   90.00
_cell.angle_gamma   90.00
#
_symmetry.space_group_name_H-M   'P 1'
#
loop_
_entity.id
_entity.type
_entity.pdbx_description
1 polymer ?
#
loop_
_entity_poly.entity_id
_entity_poly.type
_entity_poly.pdbx_seq_one_letter_code
_entity_poly.pdbx_strand_id
1 'polypeptide(L)'
;MNDNEIKNHLIFFKQNVINLRDPDLYPKIEEYFDVNVFRNNIEFLENNSLIVEDDKRDSIYSITKKGEGFLKQIIEEHKYIAEKERIEFEKSKIDLDLAQKMLKEYPYTKWFSRIGFIIAIVLAVLEIIQWKNK
;
A
#
# COMPACT_ATOMS: atom_id res chain seq x y z
N MET A 1 -13.81 -16.76 -3.73
CA MET A 1 -13.78 -15.30 -3.48
C MET A 1 -12.38 -14.90 -3.06
N ASN A 2 -11.92 -13.71 -3.45
CA ASN A 2 -10.67 -13.13 -2.94
C ASN A 2 -10.90 -12.44 -1.57
N ASP A 3 -9.82 -12.11 -0.85
CA ASP A 3 -9.91 -11.53 0.50
C ASP A 3 -10.64 -10.18 0.53
N ASN A 4 -10.54 -9.38 -0.54
CA ASN A 4 -11.21 -8.10 -0.65
C ASN A 4 -12.73 -8.26 -0.82
N GLU A 5 -13.16 -9.23 -1.62
CA GLU A 5 -14.56 -9.62 -1.77
C GLU A 5 -15.13 -10.13 -0.44
N ILE A 6 -14.41 -11.03 0.24
CA ILE A 6 -14.83 -11.55 1.54
C ILE A 6 -14.95 -10.42 2.56
N LYS A 7 -13.95 -9.54 2.64
CA LYS A 7 -13.96 -8.35 3.49
C LYS A 7 -15.21 -7.50 3.25
N ASN A 8 -15.53 -7.19 1.99
CA ASN A 8 -16.68 -6.36 1.66
C ASN A 8 -18.00 -7.02 2.07
N HIS A 9 -18.16 -8.32 1.80
CA HIS A 9 -19.35 -9.06 2.24
C HIS A 9 -19.44 -9.06 3.78
N LEU A 10 -18.37 -9.38 4.50
CA LEU A 10 -18.38 -9.40 5.97
C LEU A 10 -18.65 -8.02 6.58
N ILE A 11 -18.18 -6.93 5.95
CA ILE A 11 -18.55 -5.56 6.34
C ILE A 11 -20.05 -5.34 6.18
N PHE A 12 -20.62 -5.74 5.04
CA PHE A 12 -22.04 -5.58 4.77
C PHE A 12 -22.90 -6.34 5.80
N PHE A 13 -22.53 -7.58 6.12
CA PHE A 13 -23.17 -8.40 7.15
C PHE A 13 -23.04 -7.82 8.56
N LYS A 14 -21.95 -7.11 8.84
CA LYS A 14 -21.74 -6.46 10.13
C LYS A 14 -22.60 -5.19 10.28
N GLN A 15 -22.87 -4.50 9.17
CA GLN A 15 -23.59 -3.23 9.15
C GLN A 15 -25.10 -3.38 8.99
N ASN A 16 -25.56 -4.48 8.38
CA ASN A 16 -26.95 -4.70 8.03
C ASN A 16 -27.48 -5.99 8.63
N VAL A 17 -28.77 -6.01 8.96
CA VAL A 17 -29.48 -7.25 9.27
C VAL A 17 -29.76 -7.96 7.94
N ILE A 18 -29.15 -9.12 7.73
CA ILE A 18 -29.26 -9.86 6.48
C ILE A 18 -30.44 -10.83 6.59
N ASN A 19 -31.59 -10.44 6.04
CA ASN A 19 -32.75 -11.29 5.87
C ASN A 19 -33.06 -11.42 4.38
N LEU A 20 -32.75 -12.56 3.74
CA LEU A 20 -32.96 -12.73 2.30
C LEU A 20 -34.45 -12.78 1.92
N ARG A 21 -35.37 -12.85 2.89
CA ARG A 21 -36.81 -12.75 2.64
C ARG A 21 -37.33 -11.32 2.67
N ASP A 22 -36.51 -10.37 3.12
CA ASP A 22 -36.85 -8.96 3.18
C ASP A 22 -36.68 -8.29 1.79
N PRO A 23 -37.77 -7.83 1.14
CA PRO A 23 -37.68 -7.13 -0.13
C PRO A 23 -36.85 -5.84 -0.05
N ASP A 24 -36.83 -5.18 1.12
CA ASP A 24 -36.12 -3.91 1.32
C ASP A 24 -34.60 -4.10 1.44
N LEU A 25 -34.13 -5.36 1.56
CA LEU A 25 -32.71 -5.69 1.56
C LEU A 25 -32.11 -5.66 0.15
N TYR A 26 -32.86 -6.04 -0.89
CA TYR A 26 -32.33 -6.17 -2.26
C TYR A 26 -31.78 -4.86 -2.82
N PRO A 27 -32.48 -3.71 -2.70
CA PRO A 27 -31.91 -2.43 -3.13
C PRO A 27 -30.60 -2.10 -2.41
N LYS A 28 -30.48 -2.43 -1.12
CA LYS A 28 -29.25 -2.21 -0.36
C LYS A 28 -28.12 -3.13 -0.80
N ILE A 29 -28.43 -4.36 -1.24
CA ILE A 29 -27.42 -5.26 -1.80
C ILE A 29 -26.95 -4.68 -3.14
N GLU A 30 -27.86 -4.27 -4.01
CA GLU A 30 -27.57 -3.72 -5.35
C GLU A 30 -26.69 -2.46 -5.31
N GLU A 31 -26.74 -1.67 -4.23
CA GLU A 31 -25.84 -0.52 -4.02
C GLU A 31 -24.35 -0.92 -3.95
N TYR A 32 -24.03 -2.14 -3.50
CA TYR A 32 -22.66 -2.57 -3.23
C TYR A 32 -22.24 -3.85 -3.98
N PHE A 33 -23.20 -4.68 -4.40
CA PHE A 33 -22.98 -6.00 -4.97
C PHE A 33 -24.01 -6.33 -6.04
N ASP A 34 -23.64 -7.16 -7.02
CA ASP A 34 -24.63 -7.88 -7.82
C ASP A 34 -25.37 -8.89 -6.92
N VAL A 35 -26.71 -8.88 -6.95
CA VAL A 35 -27.55 -9.72 -6.08
C VAL A 35 -27.29 -11.21 -6.28
N ASN A 36 -27.05 -11.64 -7.52
CA ASN A 36 -26.78 -13.04 -7.81
C ASN A 36 -25.40 -13.44 -7.28
N VAL A 37 -24.41 -12.57 -7.43
CA VAL A 37 -23.07 -12.77 -6.85
C VAL A 37 -23.15 -12.84 -5.33
N PHE A 38 -23.88 -11.92 -4.70
CA PHE A 38 -24.07 -11.90 -3.25
C PHE A 38 -24.69 -13.20 -2.74
N ARG A 39 -25.76 -13.68 -3.40
CA ARG A 39 -26.43 -14.95 -3.07
C ARG A 39 -25.52 -16.16 -3.23
N ASN A 40 -24.78 -16.24 -4.34
CA ASN A 40 -23.85 -17.35 -4.58
C ASN A 40 -22.71 -17.38 -3.55
N ASN A 41 -22.35 -16.22 -2.98
CA ASN A 41 -21.31 -16.11 -1.99
C ASN A 41 -21.76 -16.50 -0.57
N ILE A 42 -23.07 -16.55 -0.28
CA ILE A 42 -23.60 -16.97 1.02
C ILE A 42 -23.09 -18.37 1.38
N GLU A 43 -23.28 -19.33 0.47
CA GLU A 43 -22.86 -20.72 0.67
C GLU A 43 -21.36 -20.82 0.96
N PHE A 44 -20.53 -20.05 0.24
CA PHE A 44 -19.10 -20.01 0.50
C PHE A 44 -18.78 -19.49 1.91
N LEU A 45 -19.42 -18.40 2.33
CA LEU A 45 -19.18 -17.79 3.64
C LEU A 45 -19.65 -18.71 4.79
N GLU A 46 -20.76 -19.42 4.60
CA GLU A 46 -21.26 -20.41 5.56
C GLU A 46 -20.37 -21.65 5.66
N ASN A 47 -19.96 -22.21 4.52
CA ASN A 47 -19.06 -23.36 4.48
C ASN A 47 -17.71 -23.06 5.15
N ASN A 48 -17.29 -21.80 5.13
CA ASN A 48 -16.09 -21.33 5.83
C ASN A 48 -16.35 -20.89 7.28
N SER A 49 -17.58 -21.04 7.77
CA SER A 49 -18.04 -20.65 9.11
C SER A 49 -17.81 -19.16 9.42
N LEU A 50 -17.82 -18.30 8.40
CA LEU A 50 -17.65 -16.85 8.55
C LEU A 50 -18.98 -16.17 8.87
N ILE A 51 -20.07 -16.72 8.35
CA ILE A 51 -21.45 -16.34 8.68
C ILE A 51 -22.22 -17.59 9.12
N VAL A 52 -23.38 -17.39 9.71
CA VAL A 52 -24.28 -18.46 10.15
C VAL A 52 -25.73 -18.01 9.98
N GLU A 53 -26.56 -18.91 9.46
CA GLU A 53 -28.02 -18.77 9.46
C GLU A 53 -28.61 -18.98 10.86
N ASP A 54 -29.61 -18.18 11.23
CA ASP A 54 -30.35 -18.34 12.49
C ASP A 54 -31.27 -19.56 12.44
N ASP A 55 -30.99 -20.57 13.26
CA ASP A 55 -31.78 -21.81 13.38
C ASP A 55 -33.30 -21.57 13.58
N LYS A 56 -33.70 -20.41 14.13
CA LYS A 56 -35.11 -20.07 14.39
C LYS A 56 -35.75 -19.28 13.26
N ARG A 57 -34.95 -18.69 12.38
CA ARG A 57 -35.41 -17.76 11.35
C ARG A 57 -34.69 -18.06 10.04
N ASP A 58 -35.35 -18.89 9.25
CA ASP A 58 -34.95 -19.24 7.90
C ASP A 58 -34.63 -17.98 7.07
N SER A 59 -33.46 -18.02 6.42
CA SER A 59 -32.86 -17.00 5.58
C SER A 59 -32.36 -15.73 6.28
N ILE A 60 -32.16 -15.77 7.61
CA ILE A 60 -31.54 -14.68 8.36
C ILE A 60 -30.11 -15.06 8.73
N TYR A 61 -29.14 -14.23 8.34
CA TYR A 61 -27.73 -14.50 8.53
C TYR A 61 -27.07 -13.48 9.45
N SER A 62 -26.10 -13.96 10.22
CA SER A 62 -25.26 -13.14 11.08
C SER A 62 -23.78 -13.52 10.94
N ILE A 63 -22.89 -12.56 11.22
CA ILE A 63 -21.45 -12.82 11.24
C ILE A 63 -21.08 -13.66 12.46
N THR A 64 -20.22 -14.66 12.29
CA THR A 64 -19.71 -15.47 13.41
C THR A 64 -18.51 -14.77 14.08
N LYS A 65 -18.12 -15.22 15.27
CA LYS A 65 -16.85 -14.79 15.91
C LYS A 65 -15.62 -15.04 15.02
N LYS A 66 -15.64 -16.13 14.25
CA LYS A 66 -14.57 -16.45 13.29
C LYS A 66 -14.57 -15.44 12.14
N GLY A 67 -15.75 -15.11 11.60
CA GLY A 67 -15.91 -14.08 10.57
C GLY A 67 -15.42 -12.70 11.04
N GLU A 68 -15.75 -12.30 12.26
CA GLU A 68 -15.26 -11.05 12.84
C GLU A 68 -13.74 -11.03 13.02
N GLY A 69 -13.17 -12.14 13.50
CA GLY A 69 -11.72 -12.30 13.62
C GLY A 69 -11.00 -12.20 12.27
N PHE A 70 -11.54 -12.88 11.26
CA PHE A 70 -11.01 -12.84 9.90
C PHE A 70 -11.11 -11.44 9.28
N LEU A 71 -12.24 -10.76 9.45
CA LEU A 71 -12.42 -9.38 9.01
C LEU A 71 -11.39 -8.43 9.64
N LYS A 72 -11.13 -8.59 10.94
CA LYS A 72 -10.11 -7.80 11.64
C LYS A 72 -8.71 -8.04 11.06
N GLN A 73 -8.36 -9.31 10.82
CA GLN A 73 -7.06 -9.67 10.23
C GLN A 73 -6.86 -9.03 8.86
N ILE A 74 -7.83 -9.13 7.95
CA ILE A 74 -7.73 -8.51 6.62
C ILE A 74 -7.57 -6.99 6.71
N ILE A 75 -8.33 -6.33 7.58
CA ILE A 75 -8.25 -4.87 7.76
C ILE A 75 -6.85 -4.47 8.27
N GLU A 76 -6.29 -5.23 9.20
CA GLU A 76 -4.99 -4.96 9.80
C GLU A 76 -3.84 -5.21 8.82
N GLU A 77 -3.93 -6.28 8.01
CA GLU A 77 -3.00 -6.56 6.93
C GLU A 77 -3.01 -5.47 5.87
N HIS A 78 -4.19 -5.04 5.42
CA HIS A 78 -4.32 -3.93 4.46
C HIS A 78 -3.71 -2.63 5.00
N LYS A 79 -3.91 -2.34 6.29
CA LYS A 79 -3.30 -1.16 6.93
C LYS A 79 -1.77 -1.26 6.98
N TYR A 80 -1.25 -2.44 7.31
CA TYR A 80 0.19 -2.67 7.35
C TYR A 80 0.84 -2.52 5.96
N ILE A 81 0.21 -3.07 4.92
CA ILE A 81 0.69 -2.93 3.53
C ILE A 81 0.68 -1.47 3.09
N ALA A 82 -0.43 -0.75 3.33
CA ALA A 82 -0.54 0.65 2.97
C ALA A 82 0.51 1.52 3.69
N GLU A 83 0.80 1.23 4.95
CA GLU A 83 1.85 1.93 5.71
C GLU A 83 3.25 1.62 5.17
N LYS A 84 3.52 0.35 4.84
CA LYS A 84 4.79 -0.06 4.23
C LYS A 84 5.00 0.64 2.89
N GLU A 85 3.98 0.66 2.03
CA GLU A 85 4.03 1.37 0.74
C GLU A 85 4.26 2.87 0.92
N ARG A 86 3.62 3.49 1.92
CA ARG A 86 3.85 4.90 2.26
C ARG A 86 5.31 5.16 2.65
N ILE A 87 5.88 4.33 3.52
CA ILE A 87 7.27 4.47 3.95
C ILE A 87 8.23 4.26 2.77
N GLU A 88 7.99 3.26 1.92
CA GLU A 88 8.79 3.02 0.72
C GLU A 88 8.71 4.19 -0.27
N PHE A 89 7.51 4.75 -0.44
CA PHE A 89 7.30 5.94 -1.25
C PHE A 89 8.07 7.15 -0.68
N GLU A 90 7.99 7.40 0.63
CA GLU A 90 8.75 8.48 1.28
C GLU A 90 10.27 8.30 1.12
N LYS A 91 10.79 7.08 1.27
CA LYS A 91 12.21 6.77 1.02
C LYS A 91 12.61 7.08 -0.42
N SER A 92 11.83 6.61 -1.39
CA SER A 92 12.10 6.88 -2.81
C SER A 92 12.09 8.37 -3.14
N LYS A 93 11.23 9.17 -2.48
CA LYS A 93 11.20 10.62 -2.64
C LYS A 93 12.48 11.28 -2.10
N ILE A 94 13.01 10.79 -0.97
CA ILE A 94 14.29 11.25 -0.42
C ILE A 94 15.44 10.89 -1.36
N ASP A 95 15.47 9.67 -1.89
CA ASP A 95 16.49 9.24 -2.84
C ASP A 95 16.44 10.06 -4.13
N LEU A 96 15.24 10.40 -4.61
CA LEU A 96 15.05 11.27 -5.76
C LEU A 96 15.58 12.69 -5.49
N ASP A 97 15.29 13.27 -4.33
CA ASP A 97 15.80 14.59 -3.93
C ASP A 97 17.33 14.59 -3.82
N LEU A 98 17.91 13.54 -3.22
CA LEU A 98 19.35 13.37 -3.12
C LEU A 98 20.00 13.24 -4.50
N ALA A 99 19.40 12.45 -5.40
CA ALA A 99 19.87 12.30 -6.77
C ALA A 99 19.83 13.64 -7.53
N GLN A 100 18.77 14.43 -7.36
CA GLN A 100 18.66 15.76 -7.97
C GLN A 100 19.74 16.72 -7.43
N LYS A 101 20.01 16.71 -6.12
CA LYS A 101 21.09 17.50 -5.52
C LYS A 101 22.45 17.10 -6.06
N MET A 102 22.74 15.80 -6.12
CA MET A 102 23.99 15.30 -6.72
C MET A 102 24.13 15.70 -8.19
N LEU A 103 23.07 15.59 -9.00
CA LEU A 103 23.10 16.04 -10.40
C LEU A 103 23.36 17.54 -10.53
N LYS A 104 22.82 18.36 -9.62
CA LYS A 104 23.04 19.81 -9.58
C LYS A 104 24.47 20.17 -9.17
N GLU A 105 25.05 19.45 -8.21
CA GLU A 105 26.41 19.67 -7.71
C GLU A 105 27.51 19.07 -8.61
N TYR A 106 27.17 18.06 -9.42
CA TYR A 106 28.09 17.38 -10.33
C TYR A 106 28.86 18.32 -11.28
N PRO A 107 28.24 19.28 -12.00
CA PRO A 107 28.98 20.20 -12.87
C PRO A 107 29.94 21.12 -12.09
N TYR A 108 29.54 21.58 -10.90
CA TYR A 108 30.39 22.41 -10.04
C TYR A 108 31.61 21.63 -9.56
N THR A 109 31.39 20.43 -9.01
CA THR A 109 32.45 19.54 -8.54
C THR A 109 33.43 19.21 -9.66
N LYS A 110 32.92 18.92 -10.87
CA LYS A 110 33.74 18.66 -12.06
C LYS A 110 34.57 19.87 -12.48
N TRP A 111 34.05 21.08 -12.33
CA TRP A 111 34.77 22.31 -12.66
C TRP A 111 35.84 22.66 -11.63
N PHE A 112 35.54 22.51 -10.32
CA PHE A 112 36.53 22.67 -9.25
C PHE A 112 37.69 21.70 -9.39
N SER A 113 37.43 20.42 -9.71
CA SER A 113 38.49 19.44 -9.94
C SER A 113 39.40 19.82 -11.11
N ARG A 114 38.86 20.43 -12.18
CA ARG A 114 39.65 20.92 -13.32
C ARG A 114 40.53 22.10 -12.92
N ILE A 115 39.99 23.05 -12.16
CA ILE A 115 40.76 24.21 -11.68
C ILE A 115 41.88 23.76 -10.73
N GLY A 116 41.57 22.88 -9.78
CA GLY A 116 42.55 22.33 -8.86
C GLY A 116 43.68 21.60 -9.59
N PHE A 117 43.36 20.82 -10.62
CA PHE A 117 44.36 20.15 -11.45
C PHE A 117 45.27 21.15 -12.19
N ILE A 118 44.70 22.23 -12.75
CA ILE A 118 45.47 23.28 -13.42
C ILE A 118 46.40 23.99 -12.42
N ILE A 119 45.89 24.36 -11.24
CA ILE A 119 46.69 25.01 -10.20
C ILE A 119 47.86 24.10 -9.76
N ALA A 120 47.60 22.81 -9.58
CA ALA A 120 48.64 21.85 -9.23
C ALA A 120 49.76 21.78 -10.28
N ILE A 121 49.39 21.78 -11.58
CA ILE A 121 50.38 21.80 -12.67
C ILE A 121 51.20 23.10 -12.64
N VAL A 122 50.55 24.25 -12.49
CA VAL A 122 51.24 25.55 -12.48
C VAL A 122 52.21 25.65 -11.31
N LEU A 123 51.81 25.21 -10.11
CA LEU A 123 52.68 25.18 -8.94
C LEU A 123 53.87 24.24 -9.14
N ALA A 124 53.65 23.04 -9.68
CA ALA A 124 54.72 22.09 -9.95
C ALA A 124 55.75 22.66 -10.95
N VAL A 125 55.30 23.35 -12.00
CA VAL A 125 56.20 24.00 -12.98
C VAL A 125 56.96 25.17 -12.35
N LEU A 126 56.28 26.04 -11.57
CA LEU A 126 56.92 27.15 -10.86
C LEU A 126 58.01 26.66 -9.90
N GLU A 127 57.75 25.59 -9.15
CA GLU A 127 58.69 25.01 -8.20
C GLU A 127 59.92 24.44 -8.91
N ILE A 128 59.75 23.78 -10.06
CA ILE A 128 60.88 23.31 -10.90
C ILE A 128 61.73 24.48 -11.43
N ILE A 129 61.10 25.58 -11.86
CA ILE A 129 61.82 26.77 -12.35
C ILE A 129 62.60 27.44 -11.21
N GLN A 130 61.98 27.61 -10.04
CA GLN A 130 62.64 28.18 -8.87
C GLN A 130 63.81 27.31 -8.40
N TRP A 131 63.67 25.98 -8.45
CA TRP A 131 64.75 25.07 -8.09
C TRP A 131 65.93 25.14 -9.06
N LYS A 132 65.69 25.36 -10.36
CA LYS A 132 66.75 25.56 -11.36
C LYS A 132 67.46 26.91 -11.27
N ASN A 133 66.77 27.95 -10.79
CA ASN A 133 67.32 29.30 -10.65
C ASN A 133 68.00 29.53 -9.28
N LYS A 134 68.06 28.50 -8.45
CA LYS A 134 68.69 28.50 -7.13
C LYS A 134 70.03 27.76 -7.21
#